data_AF-X6MCS3-F1
#
_entry.id   AF-X6MCS3-F1
#
_cell.length_a   1.000
_cell.length_b   1.000
_cell.length_c   1.000
_cell.angle_alpha   90.00
_cell.angle_beta   90.00
_cell.angle_gamma   90.00
#
_symmetry.space_group_name_H-M   'P 1'
#
loop_
_entity.id
_entity.type
_entity.pdbx_description
1 polymer ?
#
loop_
_entity_poly.entity_id
_entity_poly.type
_entity_poly.pdbx_seq_one_letter_code
_entity_poly.pdbx_strand_id
1 'polypeptide(L)'
;MYHNMCGICFLKPLATTKKFKAKEMKELRGKAKKDLLQKLEELKKELHTLRVQQASDGAPAKIAQIRTLRKNIARILTILTQVTRQKAREQYAKGDKKSLPLDLRPKLTRRERLRLPQQLRFKKTPQQKRLIKKFPQRKFAVLSSTVSLPAEIQSINLKSALTGKNPGSKFHKYATISKKALTQDRERRRQLTKTRIEERKQKKQKQAQEKPQEKPAEAAAPQTQHK
;
A
#
# COMPACT_ATOMS: atom_id res chain seq x y z
N MET A 1 -38.08 56.50 19.41
CA MET A 1 -39.15 56.00 18.54
C MET A 1 -38.82 54.57 18.11
N TYR A 2 -39.71 53.63 18.47
CA TYR A 2 -39.84 52.22 18.04
C TYR A 2 -38.63 51.30 18.22
N HIS A 3 -38.50 50.67 19.38
CA HIS A 3 -38.98 49.31 19.68
C HIS A 3 -38.33 48.19 18.84
N ASN A 4 -37.38 47.52 19.50
CA ASN A 4 -37.22 46.06 19.51
C ASN A 4 -38.52 45.33 19.15
N MET A 5 -38.61 44.77 17.94
CA MET A 5 -39.58 43.73 17.59
C MET A 5 -39.07 42.91 16.40
N CYS A 6 -39.32 41.61 16.48
CA CYS A 6 -39.03 40.56 15.50
C CYS A 6 -37.53 40.17 15.38
N GLY A 7 -36.96 39.35 16.27
CA GLY A 7 -37.66 38.27 16.98
C GLY A 7 -38.28 37.24 16.02
N ILE A 8 -37.88 37.20 14.73
CA ILE A 8 -38.27 36.15 13.81
C ILE A 8 -37.46 34.91 14.18
N CYS A 9 -38.01 34.19 15.15
CA CYS A 9 -38.38 32.80 14.95
C CYS A 9 -37.31 31.97 14.23
N PHE A 10 -36.16 31.79 14.89
CA PHE A 10 -35.46 30.50 14.85
C PHE A 10 -36.37 29.46 15.52
N LEU A 11 -37.52 29.18 14.89
CA LEU A 11 -38.29 27.99 15.19
C LEU A 11 -37.40 26.83 14.77
N LYS A 12 -36.60 26.35 15.74
CA LYS A 12 -36.04 25.02 15.70
C LYS A 12 -37.19 24.11 15.25
N PRO A 13 -37.03 23.33 14.18
CA PRO A 13 -38.07 22.41 13.76
C PRO A 13 -38.35 21.45 14.91
N LEU A 14 -39.48 21.65 15.59
CA LEU A 14 -40.05 20.73 16.56
C LEU A 14 -40.56 19.52 15.79
N ALA A 15 -39.64 18.59 15.52
CA ALA A 15 -39.90 17.18 15.28
C ALA A 15 -38.55 16.47 15.16
N THR A 16 -38.03 15.98 16.27
CA THR A 16 -36.89 15.06 16.31
C THR A 16 -37.31 13.70 15.77
N THR A 17 -37.59 13.62 14.48
CA THR A 17 -37.78 12.36 13.80
C THR A 17 -36.40 11.73 13.57
N LYS A 18 -36.25 10.46 13.99
CA LYS A 18 -34.97 9.72 14.05
C LYS A 18 -34.40 9.49 12.65
N LYS A 19 -33.80 10.53 12.07
CA LYS A 19 -32.87 10.43 10.95
C LYS A 19 -31.74 9.49 11.37
N PHE A 20 -31.37 8.50 10.55
CA PHE A 20 -30.24 7.63 10.89
C PHE A 20 -29.03 8.47 11.30
N LYS A 21 -28.56 8.25 12.52
CA LYS A 21 -27.39 8.95 13.08
C LYS A 21 -26.11 8.34 12.51
N ALA A 22 -24.98 9.00 12.73
CA ALA A 22 -23.68 8.52 12.22
C ALA A 22 -23.34 7.10 12.73
N LYS A 23 -23.66 6.79 13.99
CA LYS A 23 -23.46 5.46 14.59
C LYS A 23 -24.27 4.38 13.85
N GLU A 24 -25.57 4.61 13.69
CA GLU A 24 -26.48 3.70 12.98
C GLU A 24 -26.07 3.50 11.50
N MET A 25 -25.55 4.55 10.85
CA MET A 25 -25.02 4.43 9.48
C MET A 25 -23.79 3.52 9.40
N LYS A 26 -22.92 3.53 10.42
CA LYS A 26 -21.78 2.62 10.51
C LYS A 26 -22.25 1.17 10.71
N GLU A 27 -23.25 0.97 11.54
CA GLU A 27 -23.87 -0.36 11.76
C GLU A 27 -24.53 -0.89 10.49
N LEU A 28 -25.23 -0.06 9.71
CA LEU A 28 -25.85 -0.47 8.44
C LEU A 28 -24.82 -0.92 7.41
N ARG A 29 -23.59 -0.36 7.41
CA ARG A 29 -22.52 -0.81 6.51
C ARG A 29 -21.97 -2.18 6.86
N GLY A 30 -22.10 -2.62 8.12
CA GLY A 30 -21.66 -3.94 8.57
C GLY A 30 -22.68 -5.06 8.35
N LYS A 31 -23.92 -4.74 7.96
CA LYS A 31 -25.00 -5.72 7.77
C LYS A 31 -24.94 -6.38 6.39
N ALA A 32 -25.56 -7.55 6.26
CA ALA A 32 -25.61 -8.24 4.98
C ALA A 32 -26.52 -7.50 3.99
N LYS A 33 -26.28 -7.73 2.69
CA LYS A 33 -27.11 -7.11 1.63
C LYS A 33 -28.59 -7.50 1.74
N LYS A 34 -28.88 -8.74 2.16
CA LYS A 34 -30.25 -9.24 2.32
C LYS A 34 -31.01 -8.44 3.40
N ASP A 35 -30.39 -8.26 4.56
CA ASP A 35 -30.96 -7.49 5.67
C ASP A 35 -31.21 -6.02 5.31
N LEU A 36 -30.34 -5.44 4.47
CA LEU A 36 -30.51 -4.07 3.97
C LEU A 36 -31.69 -3.94 3.00
N LEU A 37 -31.96 -4.97 2.19
CA LEU A 37 -33.11 -5.00 1.28
C LEU A 37 -34.42 -5.13 2.05
N GLN A 38 -34.47 -6.00 3.06
CA GLN A 38 -35.63 -6.15 3.95
C GLN A 38 -35.99 -4.82 4.63
N LYS A 39 -35.00 -4.16 5.26
CA LYS A 39 -35.18 -2.84 5.88
C LYS A 39 -35.63 -1.76 4.90
N LEU A 40 -35.17 -1.85 3.66
CA LEU A 40 -35.58 -0.92 2.62
C LEU A 40 -37.04 -1.11 2.23
N GLU A 41 -37.53 -2.35 2.18
CA GLU A 41 -38.94 -2.65 1.90
C GLU A 41 -39.86 -2.22 3.05
N GLU A 42 -39.45 -2.45 4.30
CA GLU A 42 -40.16 -1.98 5.49
C GLU A 42 -40.35 -0.46 5.46
N LEU A 43 -39.25 0.30 5.28
CA LEU A 43 -39.31 1.76 5.23
C LEU A 43 -40.11 2.30 4.03
N LYS A 44 -40.16 1.56 2.91
CA LYS A 44 -41.00 1.92 1.76
C LYS A 44 -42.49 1.73 2.05
N LYS A 45 -42.85 0.63 2.73
CA LYS A 45 -44.24 0.38 3.17
C LYS A 45 -44.69 1.46 4.14
N GLU A 46 -43.86 1.79 5.13
CA GLU A 46 -44.13 2.89 6.08
C GLU A 46 -44.27 4.25 5.38
N LEU A 47 -43.42 4.54 4.39
CA LEU A 47 -43.56 5.78 3.62
C LEU A 47 -44.88 5.82 2.86
N HIS A 48 -45.28 4.70 2.24
CA HIS A 48 -46.53 4.61 1.50
C HIS A 48 -47.75 4.84 2.40
N THR A 49 -47.80 4.20 3.58
CA THR A 49 -48.90 4.41 4.54
C THR A 49 -48.97 5.86 5.01
N LEU A 50 -47.84 6.50 5.31
CA LEU A 50 -47.81 7.92 5.69
C LEU A 50 -48.26 8.87 4.57
N ARG A 51 -48.05 8.50 3.29
CA ARG A 51 -48.55 9.29 2.16
C ARG A 51 -50.06 9.19 1.99
N VAL A 52 -50.64 8.01 2.21
CA VAL A 52 -52.10 7.85 2.21
C VAL A 52 -52.70 8.67 3.35
N GLN A 53 -52.11 8.61 4.55
CA GLN A 53 -52.53 9.42 5.69
C GLN A 53 -52.37 10.93 5.47
N GLN A 54 -51.36 11.35 4.71
CA GLN A 54 -51.20 12.76 4.33
C GLN A 54 -52.35 13.24 3.44
N ALA A 55 -52.88 12.38 2.56
CA ALA A 55 -54.00 12.73 1.68
C ALA A 55 -55.34 12.77 2.41
N SER A 56 -55.47 12.04 3.52
CA SER A 56 -56.67 11.99 4.36
C SER A 56 -56.58 12.91 5.60
N ASP A 57 -55.83 14.02 5.51
CA ASP A 57 -55.61 15.00 6.59
C ASP A 57 -55.15 14.41 7.94
N GLY A 58 -54.08 13.61 7.90
CA GLY A 58 -53.47 13.00 9.08
C GLY A 58 -52.76 13.98 10.03
N ALA A 59 -52.52 13.52 11.27
CA ALA A 59 -51.85 14.31 12.30
C ALA A 59 -50.47 14.85 11.85
N PRO A 60 -50.14 16.13 12.12
CA PRO A 60 -48.94 16.79 11.60
C PRO A 60 -47.64 16.14 12.09
N ALA A 61 -47.65 15.57 13.31
CA ALA A 61 -46.50 14.86 13.86
C ALA A 61 -46.10 13.61 13.05
N LYS A 62 -47.08 12.90 12.47
CA LYS A 62 -46.84 11.72 11.61
C LYS A 62 -46.37 12.15 10.22
N ILE A 63 -46.94 13.22 9.67
CA ILE A 63 -46.54 13.79 8.37
C ILE A 63 -45.09 14.29 8.38
N ALA A 64 -44.62 14.85 9.50
CA ALA A 64 -43.23 15.29 9.67
C ALA A 64 -42.20 14.15 9.48
N GLN A 65 -42.60 12.89 9.67
CA GLN A 65 -41.73 11.71 9.50
C GLN A 65 -41.44 11.38 8.03
N ILE A 66 -42.26 11.84 7.08
CA ILE A 66 -42.10 11.57 5.64
C ILE A 66 -40.72 12.03 5.16
N ARG A 67 -40.28 13.23 5.59
CA ARG A 67 -38.96 13.78 5.22
C ARG A 67 -37.82 12.89 5.73
N THR A 68 -37.95 12.35 6.94
CA THR A 68 -36.92 11.47 7.52
C THR A 68 -36.88 10.11 6.87
N LEU A 69 -38.04 9.48 6.60
CA LEU A 69 -38.08 8.19 5.91
C LEU A 69 -37.48 8.29 4.51
N ARG A 70 -37.80 9.34 3.73
CA ARG A 70 -37.18 9.58 2.42
C ARG A 70 -35.66 9.66 2.50
N LYS A 71 -35.13 10.38 3.48
CA LYS A 71 -33.68 10.49 3.70
C LYS A 71 -33.08 9.14 4.14
N ASN A 72 -33.78 8.37 4.97
CA ASN A 72 -33.34 7.07 5.44
C ASN A 72 -33.30 6.03 4.30
N ILE A 73 -34.32 5.98 3.44
CA ILE A 73 -34.35 5.14 2.23
C ILE A 73 -33.17 5.50 1.29
N ALA A 74 -32.97 6.79 1.02
CA ALA A 74 -31.88 7.25 0.16
C ALA A 74 -30.50 6.82 0.68
N ARG A 75 -30.31 6.82 2.01
CA ARG A 75 -29.07 6.36 2.66
C ARG A 75 -28.83 4.86 2.51
N ILE A 76 -29.87 4.03 2.69
CA ILE A 76 -29.73 2.57 2.50
C ILE A 76 -29.40 2.26 1.04
N LEU A 77 -30.09 2.90 0.08
CA LEU A 77 -29.78 2.78 -1.34
C LEU A 77 -28.32 3.20 -1.63
N THR A 78 -27.86 4.29 -1.03
CA THR A 78 -26.47 4.75 -1.17
C THR A 78 -25.48 3.70 -0.67
N ILE A 79 -25.73 3.05 0.48
CA ILE A 79 -24.88 1.97 1.00
C ILE A 79 -24.88 0.78 0.04
N LEU A 80 -26.05 0.36 -0.45
CA LEU A 80 -26.15 -0.73 -1.42
C LEU A 80 -25.36 -0.44 -2.71
N THR A 81 -25.47 0.77 -3.24
CA THR A 81 -24.69 1.21 -4.42
C THR A 81 -23.18 1.27 -4.12
N GLN A 82 -22.77 1.70 -2.92
CA GLN A 82 -21.36 1.68 -2.51
C GLN A 82 -20.80 0.26 -2.45
N VAL A 83 -21.50 -0.66 -1.79
CA VAL A 83 -21.07 -2.06 -1.64
C VAL A 83 -21.04 -2.78 -2.99
N THR A 84 -22.03 -2.55 -3.86
CA THR A 84 -22.04 -3.13 -5.23
C THR A 84 -20.88 -2.61 -6.07
N ARG A 85 -20.64 -1.30 -6.10
CA ARG A 85 -19.50 -0.71 -6.81
C ARG A 85 -18.16 -1.17 -6.25
N GLN A 86 -18.03 -1.32 -4.94
CA GLN A 86 -16.81 -1.80 -4.31
C GLN A 86 -16.51 -3.24 -4.71
N LYS A 87 -17.51 -4.14 -4.66
CA LYS A 87 -17.34 -5.54 -5.12
C LYS A 87 -16.97 -5.61 -6.60
N ALA A 88 -17.57 -4.79 -7.45
CA ALA A 88 -17.20 -4.70 -8.86
C ALA A 88 -15.74 -4.25 -9.02
N ARG A 89 -15.29 -3.23 -8.27
CA ARG A 89 -13.88 -2.79 -8.27
C ARG A 89 -12.94 -3.90 -7.84
N GLU A 90 -13.28 -4.66 -6.80
CA GLU A 90 -12.47 -5.79 -6.32
C GLU A 90 -12.38 -6.91 -7.36
N GLN A 91 -13.46 -7.19 -8.09
CA GLN A 91 -13.47 -8.17 -9.18
C GLN A 91 -12.55 -7.74 -10.34
N TYR A 92 -12.69 -6.51 -10.84
CA TYR A 92 -11.86 -6.02 -11.95
C TYR A 92 -10.42 -5.67 -11.53
N ALA A 93 -10.16 -5.39 -10.25
CA ALA A 93 -8.81 -5.15 -9.75
C ALA A 93 -7.92 -6.40 -9.79
N LYS A 94 -8.52 -7.60 -9.72
CA LYS A 94 -7.84 -8.90 -9.83
C LYS A 94 -7.50 -9.27 -11.28
N GLY A 95 -8.19 -8.67 -12.25
CA GLY A 95 -7.99 -8.95 -13.68
C GLY A 95 -7.16 -7.88 -14.40
N ASP A 96 -7.24 -7.90 -15.73
CA ASP A 96 -6.55 -6.94 -16.57
C ASP A 96 -7.13 -5.53 -16.45
N LYS A 97 -6.28 -4.58 -16.02
CA LYS A 97 -6.64 -3.16 -15.85
C LYS A 97 -7.02 -2.45 -17.16
N LYS A 98 -6.83 -3.11 -18.32
CA LYS A 98 -7.10 -2.53 -19.64
C LYS A 98 -8.59 -2.54 -19.97
N SER A 99 -9.37 -3.49 -19.45
CA SER A 99 -10.78 -3.73 -19.78
C SER A 99 -11.72 -3.32 -18.64
N LEU A 100 -11.50 -2.13 -18.05
CA LEU A 100 -12.40 -1.57 -17.03
C LEU A 100 -13.71 -1.05 -17.67
N PRO A 101 -14.88 -1.36 -17.09
CA PRO A 101 -16.13 -0.71 -17.47
C PRO A 101 -16.07 0.82 -17.34
N LEU A 102 -16.83 1.54 -18.18
CA LEU A 102 -16.87 3.00 -18.21
C LEU A 102 -17.19 3.64 -16.84
N ASP A 103 -18.08 3.01 -16.06
CA ASP A 103 -18.50 3.49 -14.73
C ASP A 103 -17.39 3.42 -13.67
N LEU A 104 -16.45 2.48 -13.82
CA LEU A 104 -15.34 2.30 -12.88
C LEU A 104 -14.09 3.09 -13.29
N ARG A 105 -14.04 3.57 -14.53
CA ARG A 105 -12.93 4.40 -15.03
C ARG A 105 -12.87 5.73 -14.27
N PRO A 106 -11.67 6.24 -13.95
CA PRO A 106 -11.55 7.57 -13.33
C PRO A 106 -12.19 8.64 -14.22
N LYS A 107 -12.97 9.53 -13.60
CA LYS A 107 -13.58 10.67 -14.28
C LYS A 107 -12.55 11.80 -14.39
N LEU A 108 -11.83 11.81 -15.50
CA LEU A 108 -10.91 12.88 -15.90
C LEU A 108 -11.51 13.70 -17.03
N THR A 109 -10.94 14.88 -17.30
CA THR A 109 -11.31 15.67 -18.48
C THR A 109 -10.93 14.92 -19.76
N ARG A 110 -11.61 15.21 -20.89
CA ARG A 110 -11.29 14.58 -22.18
C ARG A 110 -9.83 14.80 -22.58
N ARG A 111 -9.33 16.04 -22.40
CA ARG A 111 -7.94 16.42 -22.67
C ARG A 111 -6.94 15.58 -21.87
N GLU A 112 -7.21 15.36 -20.58
CA GLU A 112 -6.34 14.53 -19.73
C GLU A 112 -6.33 13.06 -20.14
N ARG A 113 -7.47 12.50 -20.55
CA ARG A 113 -7.54 11.10 -21.01
C ARG A 113 -6.75 10.84 -22.29
N LEU A 114 -6.65 11.85 -23.16
CA LEU A 114 -5.93 11.78 -24.45
C LEU A 114 -4.46 12.22 -24.33
N ARG A 115 -4.06 12.79 -23.19
CA ARG A 115 -2.69 13.23 -22.96
C ARG A 115 -1.74 12.03 -22.92
N LEU A 116 -0.53 12.21 -23.48
CA LEU A 116 0.53 11.21 -23.36
C LEU A 116 0.89 10.93 -21.89
N PRO A 117 1.10 9.65 -21.51
CA PRO A 117 1.56 9.31 -20.18
C PRO A 117 2.95 9.91 -19.92
N GLN A 118 3.24 10.22 -18.64
CA GLN A 118 4.45 10.92 -18.23
C GLN A 118 5.74 10.26 -18.73
N GLN A 119 5.77 8.93 -18.71
CA GLN A 119 6.92 8.13 -19.17
C GLN A 119 7.23 8.33 -20.66
N LEU A 120 6.19 8.48 -21.50
CA LEU A 120 6.35 8.73 -22.93
C LEU A 120 6.65 10.21 -23.18
N ARG A 121 5.99 11.12 -22.46
CA ARG A 121 6.21 12.57 -22.57
C ARG A 121 7.67 12.96 -22.32
N PHE A 122 8.34 12.31 -21.38
CA PHE A 122 9.73 12.59 -21.03
C PHE A 122 10.74 11.59 -21.62
N LYS A 123 10.31 10.74 -22.56
CA LYS A 123 11.19 9.75 -23.19
C LYS A 123 12.22 10.48 -24.07
N LYS A 124 13.51 10.31 -23.74
CA LYS A 124 14.63 10.91 -24.47
C LYS A 124 15.30 9.91 -25.40
N THR A 125 15.83 10.38 -26.52
CA THR A 125 16.58 9.53 -27.46
C THR A 125 17.91 9.08 -26.84
N PRO A 126 18.52 7.98 -27.31
CA PRO A 126 19.82 7.52 -26.82
C PRO A 126 20.90 8.60 -26.95
N GLN A 127 20.88 9.36 -28.04
CA GLN A 127 21.80 10.48 -28.28
C GLN A 127 21.61 11.59 -27.24
N GLN A 128 20.36 12.02 -26.99
CA GLN A 128 20.07 13.02 -25.96
C GLN A 128 20.49 12.54 -24.56
N LYS A 129 20.27 11.26 -24.22
CA LYS A 129 20.73 10.69 -22.94
C LYS A 129 22.26 10.75 -22.81
N ARG A 130 23.00 10.42 -23.88
CA ARG A 130 24.48 10.54 -23.91
C ARG A 130 24.90 11.99 -23.70
N LEU A 131 24.26 12.95 -24.38
CA LEU A 131 24.57 14.38 -24.23
C LEU A 131 24.30 14.90 -22.82
N ILE A 132 23.15 14.59 -22.23
CA ILE A 132 22.81 15.00 -20.85
C ILE A 132 23.79 14.42 -19.84
N LYS A 133 24.22 13.16 -20.05
CA LYS A 133 25.22 12.52 -19.19
C LYS A 133 26.60 13.15 -19.35
N LYS A 134 26.98 13.50 -20.59
CA LYS A 134 28.27 14.12 -20.92
C LYS A 134 28.34 15.55 -20.38
N PHE A 135 27.27 16.32 -20.53
CA PHE A 135 27.18 17.74 -20.19
C PHE A 135 26.00 18.01 -19.25
N PRO A 136 26.10 17.64 -17.96
CA PRO A 136 25.07 17.98 -16.99
C PRO A 136 25.09 19.49 -16.72
N GLN A 137 23.91 20.11 -16.59
CA GLN A 137 23.82 21.49 -16.10
C GLN A 137 24.38 21.54 -14.68
N ARG A 138 25.41 22.36 -14.47
CA ARG A 138 26.05 22.57 -13.17
C ARG A 138 25.70 23.95 -12.66
N LYS A 139 25.48 24.05 -11.36
CA LYS A 139 25.43 25.34 -10.67
C LYS A 139 26.86 25.79 -10.43
N PHE A 140 27.21 27.00 -10.84
CA PHE A 140 28.51 27.59 -10.60
C PHE A 140 28.34 29.06 -10.19
N ALA A 141 29.34 29.59 -9.50
CA ALA A 141 29.47 31.01 -9.18
C ALA A 141 30.89 31.42 -9.58
N VAL A 142 31.03 32.63 -10.11
CA VAL A 142 32.33 33.23 -10.44
C VAL A 142 32.73 34.10 -9.26
N LEU A 143 33.93 33.88 -8.74
CA LEU A 143 34.52 34.72 -7.71
C LEU A 143 35.32 35.84 -8.38
N SER A 144 35.35 37.04 -7.80
CA SER A 144 36.29 38.06 -8.23
C SER A 144 37.71 37.67 -7.80
N SER A 145 38.72 38.17 -8.52
CA SER A 145 40.13 37.91 -8.19
C SER A 145 40.55 38.42 -6.81
N THR A 146 39.83 39.40 -6.27
CA THR A 146 40.11 40.07 -5.00
C THR A 146 39.44 39.41 -3.79
N VAL A 147 38.46 38.52 -3.99
CA VAL A 147 37.64 37.97 -2.90
C VAL A 147 37.81 36.45 -2.83
N SER A 148 38.47 35.98 -1.78
CA SER A 148 38.52 34.55 -1.45
C SER A 148 37.23 34.10 -0.75
N LEU A 149 36.82 32.86 -0.96
CA LEU A 149 35.75 32.25 -0.18
C LEU A 149 36.09 32.34 1.33
N PRO A 150 35.13 32.64 2.22
CA PRO A 150 35.33 32.54 3.66
C PRO A 150 35.94 31.19 4.05
N ALA A 151 36.89 31.19 4.99
CA ALA A 151 37.63 30.00 5.41
C ALA A 151 36.71 28.83 5.84
N GLU A 152 35.56 29.16 6.42
CA GLU A 152 34.52 28.19 6.76
C GLU A 152 34.00 27.44 5.52
N ILE A 153 33.67 28.16 4.45
CA ILE A 153 33.18 27.58 3.19
C ILE A 153 34.28 26.75 2.51
N GLN A 154 35.52 27.21 2.55
CA GLN A 154 36.67 26.43 2.06
C GLN A 154 36.81 25.11 2.84
N SER A 155 36.73 25.17 4.17
CA SER A 155 36.81 23.99 5.04
C SER A 155 35.63 23.03 4.81
N ILE A 156 34.42 23.55 4.56
CA ILE A 156 33.22 22.75 4.26
C ILE A 156 33.36 22.09 2.89
N ASN A 157 33.85 22.80 1.88
CA ASN A 157 34.09 22.24 0.55
C ASN A 157 35.14 21.13 0.58
N LEU A 158 36.26 21.35 1.28
CA LEU A 158 37.31 20.35 1.50
C LEU A 158 36.77 19.13 2.28
N LYS A 159 36.06 19.37 3.39
CA LYS A 159 35.40 18.31 4.16
C LYS A 159 34.37 17.56 3.30
N SER A 160 33.60 18.22 2.44
CA SER A 160 32.61 17.57 1.58
C SER A 160 33.23 16.70 0.48
N ALA A 161 34.43 17.03 0.02
CA ALA A 161 35.18 16.29 -0.97
C ALA A 161 35.88 15.07 -0.36
N LEU A 162 36.39 15.20 0.87
CA LEU A 162 37.15 14.19 1.59
C LEU A 162 36.26 13.25 2.43
N THR A 163 35.16 13.76 2.99
CA THR A 163 34.24 12.93 3.75
C THR A 163 33.35 12.14 2.80
N GLY A 164 33.47 10.82 2.86
CA GLY A 164 32.64 9.87 2.10
C GLY A 164 31.16 9.86 2.52
N LYS A 165 30.57 10.99 2.92
CA LYS A 165 29.14 11.15 3.20
C LYS A 165 28.37 11.67 1.98
N ASN A 166 29.07 12.08 0.91
CA ASN A 166 28.47 12.59 -0.32
C ASN A 166 28.38 11.47 -1.38
N PRO A 167 27.20 10.85 -1.62
CA PRO A 167 27.07 9.64 -2.45
C PRO A 167 27.41 9.87 -3.93
N GLY A 168 27.41 11.13 -4.38
CA GLY A 168 27.78 11.53 -5.74
C GLY A 168 29.28 11.67 -5.98
N SER A 169 30.11 11.79 -4.93
CA SER A 169 31.55 12.05 -5.07
C SER A 169 32.29 10.84 -5.66
N LYS A 170 33.29 11.10 -6.52
CA LYS A 170 34.12 10.05 -7.14
C LYS A 170 34.85 9.23 -6.07
N PHE A 171 35.32 9.89 -5.02
CA PHE A 171 35.99 9.26 -3.87
C PHE A 171 35.07 8.32 -3.08
N HIS A 172 33.83 8.74 -2.78
CA HIS A 172 32.86 7.85 -2.13
C HIS A 172 32.50 6.62 -2.99
N LYS A 173 32.32 6.81 -4.30
CA LYS A 173 32.07 5.69 -5.22
C LYS A 173 33.23 4.70 -5.24
N TYR A 174 34.47 5.20 -5.29
CA TYR A 174 35.66 4.36 -5.19
C TYR A 174 35.72 3.60 -3.84
N ALA A 175 35.55 4.31 -2.72
CA ALA A 175 35.60 3.72 -1.39
C ALA A 175 34.49 2.68 -1.17
N THR A 176 33.28 2.90 -1.70
CA THR A 176 32.17 1.94 -1.62
C THR A 176 32.38 0.71 -2.50
N ILE A 177 32.91 0.88 -3.72
CA ILE A 177 33.28 -0.25 -4.60
C ILE A 177 34.37 -1.10 -3.93
N SER A 178 35.41 -0.46 -3.40
CA SER A 178 36.51 -1.13 -2.68
C SER A 178 36.00 -1.89 -1.44
N LYS A 179 35.15 -1.27 -0.62
CA LYS A 179 34.52 -1.95 0.54
C LYS A 179 33.66 -3.14 0.12
N LYS A 180 32.85 -3.01 -0.95
CA LYS A 180 32.01 -4.10 -1.46
C LYS A 180 32.83 -5.28 -1.98
N ALA A 181 33.93 -5.01 -2.68
CA ALA A 181 34.84 -6.05 -3.14
C ALA A 181 35.46 -6.80 -1.96
N LEU A 182 35.91 -6.08 -0.92
CA LEU A 182 36.45 -6.69 0.30
C LEU A 182 35.40 -7.53 1.05
N THR A 183 34.14 -7.10 1.12
CA THR A 183 33.08 -7.88 1.76
C THR A 183 32.74 -9.14 0.97
N GLN A 184 32.65 -9.04 -0.36
CA GLN A 184 32.41 -10.18 -1.23
C GLN A 184 33.54 -11.21 -1.13
N ASP A 185 34.79 -10.75 -1.10
CA ASP A 185 35.94 -11.64 -0.97
C ASP A 185 35.97 -12.33 0.40
N ARG A 186 35.61 -11.62 1.48
CA ARG A 186 35.44 -12.20 2.83
C ARG A 186 34.32 -13.25 2.86
N GLU A 187 33.18 -12.98 2.22
CA GLU A 187 32.05 -13.92 2.14
C GLU A 187 32.39 -15.17 1.34
N ARG A 188 33.08 -15.01 0.20
CA ARG A 188 33.60 -16.12 -0.61
C ARG A 188 34.55 -17.00 0.19
N ARG A 189 35.49 -16.41 0.94
CA ARG A 189 36.39 -17.15 1.84
C ARG A 189 35.62 -17.92 2.90
N ARG A 190 34.59 -17.32 3.52
CA ARG A 190 33.73 -17.98 4.50
C ARG A 190 32.97 -19.17 3.88
N GLN A 191 32.42 -19.02 2.68
CA GLN A 191 31.75 -20.11 1.96
C GLN A 191 32.71 -21.26 1.66
N LEU A 192 33.91 -20.95 1.15
CA LEU A 192 34.96 -21.96 0.91
C LEU A 192 35.37 -22.70 2.18
N THR A 193 35.45 -22.01 3.33
CA THR A 193 35.73 -22.70 4.60
C THR A 193 34.57 -23.60 5.03
N LYS A 194 33.31 -23.18 4.80
CA LYS A 194 32.13 -24.00 5.11
C LYS A 194 32.07 -25.25 4.25
N THR A 195 32.25 -25.13 2.93
CA THR A 195 32.27 -26.28 2.01
C THR A 195 33.38 -27.26 2.36
N ARG A 196 34.59 -26.76 2.66
CA ARG A 196 35.70 -27.62 3.13
C ARG A 196 35.38 -28.37 4.44
N ILE A 197 34.66 -27.74 5.37
CA ILE A 197 34.24 -28.40 6.62
C ILE A 197 33.20 -29.49 6.31
N GLU A 198 32.25 -29.22 5.42
CA GLU A 198 31.23 -30.19 5.02
C GLU A 198 31.83 -31.39 4.28
N GLU A 199 32.73 -31.16 3.32
CA GLU A 199 33.48 -32.21 2.62
C GLU A 199 34.26 -33.08 3.61
N ARG A 200 34.91 -32.48 4.61
CA ARG A 200 35.61 -33.21 5.69
C ARG A 200 34.64 -34.05 6.52
N LYS A 201 33.44 -33.53 6.85
CA LYS A 201 32.41 -34.29 7.58
C LYS A 201 31.90 -35.48 6.76
N GLN A 202 31.61 -35.26 5.48
CA GLN A 202 31.18 -36.33 4.56
C GLN A 202 32.26 -37.39 4.40
N LYS A 203 33.53 -37.00 4.29
CA LYS A 203 34.66 -37.94 4.20
C LYS A 203 34.81 -38.78 5.48
N LYS A 204 34.64 -38.18 6.66
CA LYS A 204 34.59 -38.89 7.94
C LYS A 204 33.39 -39.87 8.03
N GLN A 205 32.22 -39.46 7.55
CA GLN A 205 31.03 -40.33 7.51
C GLN A 205 31.23 -41.53 6.57
N LYS A 206 31.80 -41.31 5.38
CA LYS A 206 32.15 -42.39 4.45
C LYS A 206 33.17 -43.37 5.05
N GLN A 207 34.23 -42.85 5.69
CA GLN A 207 35.22 -43.67 6.41
C GLN A 207 34.62 -44.45 7.59
N ALA A 208 33.56 -43.94 8.23
CA ALA A 208 32.84 -44.65 9.29
C ALA A 208 31.93 -45.76 8.75
N GLN A 209 31.40 -45.62 7.53
CA GLN A 209 30.61 -46.64 6.84
C GLN A 209 31.47 -47.74 6.20
N GLU A 210 32.72 -47.43 5.84
CA GLU A 210 33.69 -48.38 5.25
C GLU A 210 34.48 -49.20 6.29
N LYS A 211 34.24 -49.04 7.60
CA LYS A 211 34.87 -49.90 8.61
C LYS A 211 34.33 -51.35 8.49
N PRO A 212 35.16 -52.36 8.22
CA PRO A 212 34.73 -53.75 8.13
C PRO A 212 34.25 -54.25 9.50
N GLN A 213 33.12 -54.97 9.53
CA GLN A 213 32.71 -55.72 10.71
C GLN A 213 33.71 -56.88 10.91
N GLU A 214 34.48 -56.85 12.01
CA GLU A 214 35.21 -58.02 12.49
C GLU A 214 34.20 -59.14 12.75
N LYS A 215 34.35 -60.27 12.04
CA LYS A 215 33.53 -61.47 12.26
C LYS A 215 33.77 -61.98 13.69
N PRO A 216 32.73 -62.32 14.47
CA PRO A 216 32.89 -62.90 15.79
C PRO A 216 33.57 -64.27 15.67
N ALA A 217 34.55 -64.52 16.54
CA ALA A 217 35.22 -65.80 16.67
C ALA A 217 34.20 -66.92 16.96
N GLU A 218 34.09 -67.86 16.02
CA GLU A 218 33.28 -69.06 16.15
C GLU A 218 34.00 -70.01 17.13
N ALA A 219 33.36 -70.26 18.26
CA ALA A 219 33.81 -71.18 19.29
C ALA A 219 33.77 -72.62 18.75
N ALA A 220 34.93 -73.21 18.47
CA ALA A 220 35.05 -74.64 18.22
C ALA A 220 35.04 -75.40 19.56
N ALA A 221 33.97 -76.17 19.79
CA ALA A 221 33.83 -77.13 20.87
C ALA A 221 34.80 -78.33 20.70
N PRO A 222 35.22 -78.98 21.81
CA PRO A 222 36.23 -80.05 21.79
C PRO A 222 35.65 -81.37 21.28
N GLN A 223 36.34 -82.01 20.32
CA GLN A 223 36.12 -83.42 19.97
C GLN A 223 37.29 -84.27 20.47
N THR A 224 36.97 -84.96 21.56
CA THR A 224 37.43 -86.26 22.03
C THR A 224 38.15 -87.14 20.99
N GLN A 225 39.36 -87.59 21.35
CA GLN A 225 40.02 -88.72 20.73
C GLN A 225 39.36 -90.02 21.21
N HIS A 226 38.80 -90.80 20.28
CA HIS A 226 38.50 -92.21 20.51
C HIS A 226 39.77 -93.05 20.30
N LYS A 227 40.15 -93.77 21.36
CA LYS A 227 40.59 -95.16 21.32
C LYS A 227 39.50 -95.99 21.99
#